data_AF-A0A258VX23-F1
#
_entry.id   AF-A0A258VX23-F1
#
_cell.length_a   1.000
_cell.length_b   1.000
_cell.length_c   1.000
_cell.angle_alpha   90.00
_cell.angle_beta   90.00
_cell.angle_gamma   90.00
#
_symmetry.space_group_name_H-M   'P 1'
#
loop_
_entity.id
_entity.type
_entity.pdbx_description
1 polymer ?
#
loop_
_entity_poly.entity_id
_entity_poly.type
_entity_poly.pdbx_seq_one_letter_code
_entity_poly.pdbx_strand_id
1 'polypeptide(L)'
;MKTNFRTLELAKALYKQCNSLSLKGAIRDQLERASLSVYLNLAEGSGKLTLKDKNRFYGIALGSLRETQAILDLVDATTEMKLADNVGASIWCLIRSQSARLPVAEPAP
;
A
#
# COMPACT_ATOMS: atom_id res chain seq x y z
N MET A 1 -16.00 -12.95 10.08
CA MET A 1 -15.04 -12.52 9.05
C MET A 1 -13.62 -12.72 9.58
N LYS A 2 -13.05 -13.91 9.41
CA LYS A 2 -11.64 -14.19 9.73
C LYS A 2 -10.97 -14.57 8.42
N THR A 3 -10.15 -13.67 7.88
CA THR A 3 -9.20 -14.01 6.83
C THR A 3 -8.10 -12.98 6.93
N ASN A 4 -6.95 -13.40 7.45
CA ASN A 4 -5.77 -12.56 7.66
C ASN A 4 -5.43 -11.84 6.35
N PHE A 5 -5.83 -10.58 6.21
CA PHE A 5 -5.45 -9.76 5.06
C PHE A 5 -3.99 -9.37 5.23
N ARG A 6 -3.09 -10.31 4.86
CA ARG A 6 -1.65 -10.22 5.10
C ARG A 6 -1.06 -8.89 4.63
N THR A 7 -1.52 -8.36 3.49
CA THR A 7 -1.06 -7.08 2.96
C THR A 7 -1.39 -5.92 3.91
N LEU A 8 -2.55 -5.95 4.58
CA LEU A 8 -2.92 -4.93 5.56
C LEU A 8 -2.07 -5.02 6.83
N GLU A 9 -1.77 -6.22 7.30
CA GLU A 9 -0.86 -6.41 8.45
C GLU A 9 0.56 -5.95 8.14
N LEU A 10 1.07 -6.21 6.92
CA LEU A 10 2.35 -5.69 6.46
C LEU A 10 2.36 -4.17 6.39
N ALA A 11 1.30 -3.55 5.87
CA ALA A 11 1.18 -2.09 5.81
C ALA A 11 1.11 -1.46 7.22
N LYS A 12 0.40 -2.10 8.15
CA LYS A 12 0.37 -1.69 9.56
C LYS A 12 1.75 -1.79 10.22
N ALA A 13 2.49 -2.86 9.94
CA ALA A 13 3.85 -3.03 10.43
C ALA A 13 4.78 -1.94 9.85
N LEU A 14 4.66 -1.64 8.55
CA LEU A 14 5.39 -0.56 7.90
C LEU A 14 5.14 0.78 8.57
N TYR A 15 3.87 1.16 8.75
CA TYR A 15 3.52 2.39 9.44
C TYR A 15 4.16 2.49 10.84
N LYS A 16 4.09 1.41 11.63
CA LYS A 16 4.71 1.38 12.96
C LYS A 16 6.23 1.57 12.91
N GLN A 17 6.92 0.94 11.96
CA GLN A 17 8.37 1.10 11.81
C GLN A 17 8.74 2.52 11.36
N CYS A 18 8.05 3.06 10.35
CA CYS A 18 8.23 4.45 9.93
C CYS A 18 8.03 5.44 11.09
N ASN A 19 7.01 5.21 11.93
CA ASN A 19 6.70 6.08 13.07
C ASN A 19 7.73 5.95 14.23
N SER A 20 8.53 4.88 14.23
CA SER A 20 9.61 4.65 15.21
C SER A 20 10.93 5.33 14.84
N LEU A 21 11.08 5.79 13.60
CA LEU A 21 12.27 6.51 13.15
C LEU A 21 12.38 7.88 13.84
N SER A 22 13.59 8.23 14.29
CA SER A 22 13.87 9.53 14.93
C SER A 22 14.06 10.65 13.90
N LEU A 23 13.01 10.92 13.11
CA LEU A 23 12.95 12.01 12.14
C LEU A 23 12.25 13.24 12.73
N LYS A 24 12.52 14.43 12.20
CA LYS A 24 11.93 15.70 12.67
C LYS A 24 11.44 16.57 11.51
N GLY A 25 10.52 17.47 11.82
CA GLY A 25 10.00 18.48 10.89
C GLY A 25 9.28 17.88 9.69
N ALA A 26 9.32 18.58 8.56
CA ALA A 26 8.53 18.25 7.38
C ALA A 26 8.74 16.80 6.86
N ILE A 27 9.96 16.26 6.95
CA ILE A 27 10.24 14.88 6.50
C ILE A 27 9.47 13.87 7.35
N ARG A 28 9.44 14.07 8.68
CA ARG A 28 8.68 13.20 9.60
C ARG A 28 7.19 13.26 9.27
N ASP A 29 6.65 14.46 9.11
CA ASP A 29 5.22 14.66 8.84
C ASP A 29 4.81 14.01 7.51
N GLN A 30 5.64 14.14 6.47
CA GLN A 30 5.38 13.53 5.17
C GLN A 30 5.48 12.00 5.25
N LEU A 31 6.47 11.45 5.96
CA LEU A 31 6.60 10.00 6.12
C LEU A 31 5.40 9.41 6.87
N GLU A 32 4.98 10.04 7.96
CA GLU A 32 3.85 9.59 8.77
C GLU A 32 2.56 9.61 7.94
N ARG A 33 2.30 10.71 7.22
CA ARG A 33 1.11 10.84 6.36
C ARG A 33 1.11 9.83 5.22
N ALA A 34 2.22 9.68 4.50
CA ALA A 34 2.33 8.76 3.38
C ALA A 34 2.15 7.31 3.84
N SER A 35 2.87 6.88 4.87
CA SER A 35 2.80 5.51 5.39
C SER A 35 1.44 5.17 6.01
N LEU A 36 0.79 6.13 6.68
CA LEU A 36 -0.59 5.97 7.17
C LEU A 36 -1.58 5.81 6.01
N SER A 37 -1.44 6.62 4.95
CA SER A 37 -2.29 6.55 3.76
C SER A 37 -2.23 5.17 3.09
N VAL A 38 -1.06 4.51 3.07
CA VAL A 38 -0.94 3.12 2.57
C VAL A 38 -1.86 2.18 3.33
N TYR A 39 -1.81 2.22 4.67
CA TYR A 39 -2.63 1.36 5.52
C TYR A 39 -4.13 1.66 5.36
N LEU A 40 -4.51 2.94 5.39
CA LEU A 40 -5.93 3.33 5.32
C LEU A 40 -6.56 2.98 3.96
N ASN A 41 -5.86 3.22 2.85
CA ASN A 41 -6.37 2.87 1.52
C ASN A 41 -6.46 1.36 1.31
N LEU A 42 -5.54 0.57 1.87
CA LEU A 42 -5.66 -0.89 1.84
C LEU A 42 -6.86 -1.38 2.65
N ALA A 43 -7.08 -0.82 3.85
CA ALA A 43 -8.22 -1.14 4.69
C ALA A 43 -9.53 -0.81 3.96
N GLU A 44 -9.67 0.41 3.45
CA GLU A 44 -10.86 0.85 2.74
C GLU A 44 -11.09 0.05 1.45
N GLY A 45 -10.04 -0.18 0.66
CA GLY A 45 -10.10 -1.00 -0.54
C GLY A 45 -10.57 -2.43 -0.24
N SER A 46 -10.11 -3.03 0.86
CA SER A 46 -10.53 -4.40 1.23
C SER A 46 -12.04 -4.52 1.47
N GLY A 47 -12.69 -3.44 1.91
CA GLY A 47 -14.13 -3.39 2.18
C GLY A 47 -15.00 -3.04 0.96
N LYS A 48 -14.41 -2.69 -0.19
CA LYS A 48 -15.21 -2.38 -1.40
C LYS A 48 -15.81 -3.65 -2.01
N LEU A 49 -16.97 -3.50 -2.65
CA LEU A 49 -17.73 -4.62 -3.20
C LEU A 49 -17.24 -5.00 -4.60
N THR A 50 -16.91 -4.01 -5.44
CA THR A 50 -16.50 -4.25 -6.83
C THR A 50 -14.98 -4.31 -6.97
N LEU A 51 -14.49 -5.16 -7.88
CA LEU A 51 -13.04 -5.23 -8.19
C LEU A 51 -12.49 -3.89 -8.69
N LYS A 52 -13.29 -3.14 -9.46
CA LYS A 52 -12.93 -1.82 -9.96
C LYS A 52 -12.65 -0.85 -8.81
N ASP A 53 -13.54 -0.81 -7.82
CA ASP A 53 -13.36 0.05 -6.64
C ASP A 53 -12.17 -0.42 -5.80
N LYS A 54 -12.02 -1.74 -5.56
CA LYS A 54 -10.85 -2.28 -4.85
C LYS A 54 -9.54 -1.82 -5.50
N ASN A 55 -9.42 -1.97 -6.82
CA ASN A 55 -8.22 -1.59 -7.57
C ASN A 55 -7.94 -0.09 -7.53
N ARG A 56 -8.97 0.76 -7.50
CA ARG A 56 -8.79 2.21 -7.31
C ARG A 56 -8.08 2.50 -5.99
N PHE A 57 -8.57 1.96 -4.89
CA PHE A 57 -7.96 2.18 -3.56
C PHE A 57 -6.57 1.55 -3.45
N TYR A 58 -6.35 0.36 -4.03
CA TYR A 58 -5.03 -0.26 -4.05
C TYR A 58 -4.03 0.51 -4.91
N GLY A 59 -4.48 1.15 -6.00
CA GLY A 59 -3.65 2.08 -6.78
C GLY A 59 -3.23 3.30 -5.97
N ILE A 60 -4.15 3.90 -5.19
CA ILE A 60 -3.82 5.00 -4.29
C ILE A 60 -2.81 4.56 -3.22
N ALA A 61 -3.03 3.38 -2.61
CA ALA A 61 -2.09 2.82 -1.64
C ALA A 61 -0.69 2.60 -2.23
N LEU A 62 -0.60 2.16 -3.49
CA LEU A 62 0.68 2.02 -4.19
C LEU A 62 1.36 3.38 -4.40
N GLY A 63 0.61 4.43 -4.76
CA GLY A 63 1.13 5.79 -4.88
C GLY A 63 1.73 6.30 -3.56
N SER A 64 0.97 6.22 -2.46
CA SER A 64 1.47 6.61 -1.13
C SER A 64 2.64 5.75 -0.65
N LEU A 65 2.73 4.49 -1.09
CA LEU A 65 3.90 3.65 -0.79
C LEU A 65 5.14 4.17 -1.52
N ARG A 66 5.02 4.66 -2.76
CA ARG A 66 6.15 5.25 -3.49
C ARG A 66 6.67 6.51 -2.82
N GLU A 67 5.78 7.35 -2.31
CA GLU A 67 6.15 8.50 -1.47
C GLU A 67 6.87 8.05 -0.20
N THR A 68 6.34 7.03 0.48
CA THR A 68 6.98 6.44 1.67
C THR A 68 8.39 5.95 1.34
N GLN A 69 8.57 5.18 0.27
CA GLN A 69 9.87 4.67 -0.18
C GLN A 69 10.83 5.81 -0.53
N ALA A 70 10.39 6.83 -1.26
CA ALA A 70 11.24 7.97 -1.59
C ALA A 70 11.75 8.68 -0.33
N ILE A 71 10.92 8.82 0.71
CA ILE A 71 11.37 9.41 1.97
C ILE A 71 12.32 8.47 2.72
N LEU A 72 12.05 7.17 2.76
CA LEU A 72 12.93 6.19 3.40
C LEU A 72 14.32 6.15 2.74
N ASP A 73 14.37 6.33 1.42
CA ASP A 73 15.62 6.49 0.65
C ASP A 73 16.37 7.76 1.06
N LEU A 74 15.68 8.90 1.14
CA LEU A 74 16.28 10.18 1.57
C LEU A 74 16.87 10.16 2.98
N VAL A 75 16.39 9.28 3.86
CA VAL A 75 16.85 9.18 5.26
C VAL A 75 17.67 7.91 5.54
N ASP A 76 18.09 7.18 4.51
CA ASP A 76 18.88 5.96 4.59
C ASP A 76 18.26 4.84 5.49
N ALA A 77 16.92 4.78 5.55
CA ALA A 77 16.16 3.83 6.37
C ALA A 77 16.00 2.46 5.68
N THR A 78 17.12 1.74 5.54
CA THR A 78 17.20 0.48 4.76
C THR A 78 16.37 -0.68 5.33
N THR A 79 16.11 -0.71 6.64
CA THR A 79 15.31 -1.78 7.27
C THR A 79 13.83 -1.63 6.91
N GLU A 80 13.32 -0.42 7.04
CA GLU A 80 11.96 -0.01 6.68
C GLU A 80 11.75 -0.15 5.18
N MET A 81 12.76 0.20 4.37
CA MET A 81 12.71 0.05 2.91
C MET A 81 12.42 -1.40 2.50
N LYS A 82 13.08 -2.39 3.12
CA LYS A 82 12.81 -3.81 2.83
C LYS A 82 11.37 -4.21 3.13
N LEU A 83 10.79 -3.67 4.20
CA LEU A 83 9.38 -3.91 4.51
C LEU A 83 8.46 -3.20 3.50
N ALA A 84 8.81 -1.97 3.10
CA ALA A 84 8.09 -1.24 2.06
C ALA A 84 8.08 -1.98 0.72
N ASP A 85 9.20 -2.61 0.32
CA ASP A 85 9.28 -3.45 -0.88
C ASP A 85 8.33 -4.65 -0.81
N ASN A 86 8.29 -5.32 0.35
CA ASN A 86 7.38 -6.44 0.59
C ASN A 86 5.90 -6.02 0.52
N VAL A 87 5.59 -4.84 1.07
CA VAL A 87 4.25 -4.24 0.94
C VAL A 87 3.96 -3.96 -0.53
N GLY A 88 4.89 -3.36 -1.27
CA GLY A 88 4.73 -3.02 -2.68
C GLY A 88 4.47 -4.24 -3.57
N ALA A 89 5.25 -5.31 -3.39
CA ALA A 89 5.02 -6.57 -4.08
C ALA A 89 3.64 -7.16 -3.76
N SER A 90 3.21 -7.06 -2.49
CA SER A 90 1.90 -7.55 -2.05
C SER A 90 0.75 -6.73 -2.66
N ILE A 91 0.87 -5.39 -2.70
CA ILE A 91 -0.12 -4.50 -3.35
C ILE A 91 -0.20 -4.79 -4.84
N TRP A 92 0.95 -4.93 -5.51
CA TRP A 92 0.99 -5.23 -6.94
C TRP A 92 0.32 -6.57 -7.27
N CYS A 93 0.56 -7.60 -6.44
CA CYS A 93 -0.13 -8.88 -6.57
C CYS A 93 -1.66 -8.74 -6.39
N LEU A 94 -2.14 -7.91 -5.46
CA LEU A 94 -3.58 -7.66 -5.32
C LEU A 94 -4.17 -7.00 -6.57
N ILE A 95 -3.51 -5.99 -7.11
CA ILE A 95 -3.98 -5.28 -8.32
C ILE A 95 -4.01 -6.24 -9.50
N ARG A 96 -2.91 -6.97 -9.76
CA ARG A 96 -2.79 -7.87 -10.91
C ARG A 96 -3.71 -9.09 -10.83
N SER A 97 -3.81 -9.73 -9.66
CA SER A 97 -4.66 -10.92 -9.48
C SER A 97 -6.15 -10.61 -9.62
N GLN A 98 -6.56 -9.35 -9.42
CA GLN A 98 -7.91 -8.89 -9.65
C GLN A 98 -8.17 -8.52 -11.11
N SER A 99 -7.18 -7.97 -11.82
CA SER A 99 -7.28 -7.70 -13.26
C SER A 99 -7.42 -8.97 -14.10
N ALA A 100 -6.81 -10.08 -13.68
CA ALA A 100 -6.94 -11.38 -14.34
C ALA A 100 -8.33 -12.04 -14.18
N ARG A 101 -9.22 -11.50 -13.33
CA ARG A 101 -10.58 -12.01 -13.11
C ARG A 101 -11.66 -11.20 -13.82
N LEU A 102 -11.30 -10.11 -14.49
CA LEU A 102 -12.25 -9.39 -15.32
C LEU A 102 -12.47 -10.24 -16.59
N PRO A 103 -13.72 -10.58 -16.95
CA PRO A 103 -13.99 -11.22 -18.23
C PRO A 103 -13.45 -10.30 -19.33
N VAL A 104 -12.69 -10.88 -20.26
CA VAL A 104 -12.35 -10.20 -21.51
C VAL A 104 -13.69 -9.80 -22.13
N ALA A 105 -13.88 -8.51 -22.39
CA ALA A 105 -15.10 -8.05 -23.05
C ALA A 105 -15.27 -8.85 -24.34
N GLU A 106 -16.39 -9.57 -24.47
CA GLU A 106 -16.74 -10.20 -25.74
C GLU A 106 -16.72 -9.12 -26.83
N PRO A 107 -16.16 -9.42 -28.02
CA PRO A 107 -16.24 -8.49 -29.13
C PRO A 107 -17.72 -8.20 -29.41
N ALA A 108 -18.06 -6.91 -29.51
CA ALA A 108 -19.40 -6.46 -29.88
C ALA A 108 -19.83 -7.14 -31.21
N PRO A 109 -21.12 -7.46 -31.36
CA PRO A 109 -21.64 -8.20 -32.52
C PRO A 109 -21.42 -7.47 -33.85
#